data_AF-A0A2D8YTZ0-F1
#
_entry.id   AF-A0A2D8YTZ0-F1
#
_cell.length_a   1.000
_cell.length_b   1.000
_cell.length_c   1.000
_cell.angle_alpha   90.00
_cell.angle_beta   90.00
_cell.angle_gamma   90.00
#
_symmetry.space_group_name_H-M   'P 1'
#
loop_
_entity.id
_entity.type
_entity.pdbx_description
1 polymer ?
#
loop_
_entity_poly.entity_id
_entity_poly.type
_entity_poly.pdbx_seq_one_letter_code
_entity_poly.pdbx_strand_id
1 'polypeptide(L)'
;MKTPNRIYTTPRKAKAKPAAFVSAAKRKPSIWDRGVGGGRSGKGQGAGWRAGAHAGSAWAGLLCLVLLGACGHIPDFKAHAPYDPPSPRQPRVQAIAIAHNIPFPQGTVTLDAAVGRDIDAFLARQKVDRADALEIAIPVGGGVIARDRAERIAAYLKLKRLAAGFVIDDDPKMSADTVRLVVHRYQVALPACPDWTDRSGITYDNQPSGNWGCATAVNLGLMIANPGDLVQGRDGGPGDGAAQVLGIQRYRKGETKPLLGGGTSEIPAAGTAGPGGGEGGGK
;
A
#
# COMPACT_ATOMS: atom_id res chain seq x y z
N MET A 1 51.51 22.62 16.66
CA MET A 1 51.75 21.59 17.69
C MET A 1 50.73 21.73 18.81
N LYS A 2 49.80 20.77 18.91
CA LYS A 2 49.18 20.20 20.15
C LYS A 2 47.85 19.53 19.78
N THR A 3 47.93 18.23 19.53
CA THR A 3 46.84 17.26 19.46
C THR A 3 46.26 17.05 20.87
N PRO A 4 44.94 17.04 21.08
CA PRO A 4 44.37 16.66 22.37
C PRO A 4 44.25 15.13 22.50
N ASN A 5 44.57 14.65 23.70
CA ASN A 5 44.79 13.26 24.08
C ASN A 5 43.55 12.36 23.89
N ARG A 6 43.79 11.21 23.25
CA ARG A 6 42.88 10.07 23.15
C ARG A 6 42.92 9.28 24.46
N ILE A 7 41.90 9.43 25.30
CA ILE A 7 41.72 8.62 26.51
C ILE A 7 41.23 7.24 26.06
N TYR A 8 42.12 6.25 26.01
CA TYR A 8 41.75 4.85 25.88
C TYR A 8 41.46 4.28 27.28
N THR A 9 40.19 4.07 27.60
CA THR A 9 39.80 3.20 28.72
C THR A 9 39.85 1.74 28.26
N THR A 10 40.73 0.95 28.84
CA THR A 10 40.78 -0.51 28.68
C THR A 10 39.47 -1.15 29.19
N PRO A 11 38.87 -2.11 28.46
CA PRO A 11 37.67 -2.78 28.94
C PRO A 11 38.00 -3.70 30.12
N ARG A 12 37.28 -3.54 31.25
CA ARG A 12 37.32 -4.49 32.37
C ARG A 12 36.77 -5.84 31.90
N LYS A 13 37.56 -6.92 32.06
CA LYS A 13 37.11 -8.30 31.80
C LYS A 13 35.90 -8.62 32.68
N ALA A 14 34.76 -8.93 32.06
CA ALA A 14 33.61 -9.48 32.76
C ALA A 14 33.95 -10.89 33.28
N LYS A 15 33.79 -11.12 34.59
CA LYS A 15 33.89 -12.46 35.17
C LYS A 15 32.67 -13.27 34.73
N ALA A 16 32.87 -14.26 33.87
CA ALA A 16 31.84 -15.24 33.52
C ALA A 16 31.52 -16.08 34.77
N LYS A 17 30.27 -16.03 35.24
CA LYS A 17 29.75 -17.03 36.19
C LYS A 17 29.34 -18.27 35.38
N PRO A 18 29.69 -19.49 35.79
CA PRO A 18 29.21 -20.69 35.13
C PRO A 18 27.69 -20.76 35.26
N ALA A 19 26.99 -20.95 34.13
CA ALA A 19 25.57 -21.20 34.10
C ALA A 19 25.27 -22.48 34.90
N ALA A 20 24.39 -22.36 35.90
CA ALA A 20 23.86 -23.52 36.58
C ALA A 20 23.03 -24.33 35.58
N PHE A 21 23.44 -25.58 35.32
CA PHE A 21 22.64 -26.55 34.58
C PHE A 21 21.36 -26.82 35.39
N VAL A 22 20.23 -26.28 34.93
CA VAL A 22 18.93 -26.67 35.43
C VAL A 22 18.64 -28.06 34.89
N SER A 23 18.58 -29.04 35.80
CA SER A 23 18.14 -30.40 35.52
C SER A 23 16.76 -30.35 34.83
N ALA A 24 16.65 -31.00 33.67
CA ALA A 24 15.42 -31.09 32.91
C ALA A 24 14.37 -31.89 33.71
N ALA A 25 13.52 -31.18 34.44
CA ALA A 25 12.30 -31.75 34.97
C ALA A 25 11.46 -32.28 33.80
N LYS A 26 11.10 -33.58 33.85
CA LYS A 26 10.29 -34.27 32.84
C LYS A 26 9.02 -33.48 32.52
N ARG A 27 9.02 -32.74 31.41
CA ARG A 27 7.82 -32.08 30.87
C ARG A 27 6.87 -33.17 30.39
N LYS A 28 5.60 -33.13 30.84
CA LYS A 28 4.54 -33.96 30.25
C LYS A 28 4.25 -33.43 28.84
N PRO A 29 4.18 -34.29 27.80
CA PRO A 29 3.96 -33.85 26.43
C PRO A 29 2.60 -33.16 26.31
N SER A 30 2.58 -32.04 25.58
CA SER A 30 1.36 -31.26 25.33
C SER A 30 0.71 -31.69 24.01
N ILE A 31 -0.50 -31.20 23.75
CA ILE A 31 -1.25 -31.49 22.50
C ILE A 31 -0.48 -31.10 21.22
N TRP A 32 0.51 -30.20 21.34
CA TRP A 32 1.38 -29.75 20.25
C TRP A 32 2.57 -30.68 19.97
N ASP A 33 2.86 -31.65 20.85
CA ASP A 33 3.90 -32.67 20.64
C ASP A 33 3.37 -33.90 19.87
N ARG A 34 2.06 -33.96 19.59
CA ARG A 34 1.47 -34.96 18.71
C ARG A 34 1.73 -34.55 17.26
N GLY A 35 2.83 -35.03 16.70
CA GLY A 35 3.03 -35.06 15.25
C GLY A 35 1.80 -35.67 14.58
N VAL A 36 1.28 -34.98 13.56
CA VAL A 36 0.17 -35.44 12.73
C VAL A 36 0.70 -36.57 11.84
N GLY A 37 0.74 -37.78 12.40
CA GLY A 37 1.38 -38.93 11.77
C GLY A 37 1.04 -40.24 12.47
N GLY A 38 -0.24 -40.45 12.79
CA GLY A 38 -0.74 -41.67 13.41
C GLY A 38 -1.39 -42.59 12.37
N GLY A 39 -0.60 -43.16 11.47
CA GLY A 39 -1.04 -44.30 10.67
C GLY A 39 -1.39 -45.45 11.60
N ARG A 40 -2.65 -45.89 11.58
CA ARG A 40 -3.16 -47.01 12.36
C ARG A 40 -2.47 -48.30 11.88
N SER A 41 -1.36 -48.67 12.52
CA SER A 41 -0.71 -49.97 12.34
C SER A 41 -1.72 -51.07 12.68
N GLY A 42 -2.22 -51.74 11.64
CA GLY A 42 -3.09 -52.90 11.77
C GLY A 42 -2.35 -54.00 12.52
N LYS A 43 -3.02 -54.59 13.50
CA LYS A 43 -2.55 -55.77 14.25
C LYS A 43 -2.11 -56.85 13.26
N GLY A 44 -0.85 -57.25 13.34
CA GLY A 44 -0.31 -58.38 12.59
C GLY A 44 -1.07 -59.65 12.93
N GLN A 45 -1.89 -60.12 11.98
CA GLN A 45 -2.37 -61.48 11.97
C GLN A 45 -1.36 -62.29 11.16
N GLY A 46 -0.55 -63.09 11.86
CA GLY A 46 0.37 -64.03 11.22
C GLY A 46 -0.42 -65.13 10.53
N ALA A 47 -0.58 -65.02 9.21
CA ALA A 47 -1.02 -66.13 8.38
C ALA A 47 0.18 -67.06 8.13
N GLY A 48 0.14 -68.27 8.71
CA GLY A 48 1.13 -69.31 8.45
C GLY A 48 1.07 -69.74 6.99
N TRP A 49 2.11 -69.43 6.22
CA TRP A 49 2.27 -69.93 4.86
C TRP A 49 2.84 -71.34 4.91
N ARG A 50 1.98 -72.32 4.60
CA ARG A 50 2.44 -73.65 4.16
C ARG A 50 2.92 -73.51 2.72
N ALA A 51 4.19 -73.82 2.46
CA ALA A 51 4.75 -73.89 1.12
C ALA A 51 4.10 -75.05 0.34
N GLY A 52 3.02 -74.76 -0.37
CA GLY A 52 2.49 -75.62 -1.43
C GLY A 52 3.24 -75.33 -2.72
N ALA A 53 3.98 -76.32 -3.22
CA ALA A 53 4.59 -76.28 -4.54
C ALA A 53 3.48 -76.30 -5.60
N HIS A 54 3.12 -75.12 -6.12
CA HIS A 54 2.27 -75.01 -7.30
C HIS A 54 3.14 -74.69 -8.52
N ALA A 55 3.39 -75.74 -9.28
CA ALA A 55 3.82 -75.66 -10.66
C ALA A 55 2.77 -74.90 -11.48
N GLY A 56 3.24 -73.95 -12.30
CA GLY A 56 2.51 -73.46 -13.47
C GLY A 56 1.38 -72.45 -13.21
N SER A 57 1.72 -71.16 -13.10
CA SER A 57 0.88 -70.12 -13.69
C SER A 57 1.69 -68.84 -13.92
N ALA A 58 2.05 -68.57 -15.18
CA ALA A 58 2.67 -67.32 -15.62
C ALA A 58 1.82 -66.07 -15.28
N TRP A 59 0.54 -66.27 -14.94
CA TRP A 59 -0.41 -65.24 -14.55
C TRP A 59 -0.12 -64.61 -13.17
N ALA A 60 0.48 -65.36 -12.23
CA ALA A 60 0.82 -64.81 -10.91
C ALA A 60 1.97 -63.78 -10.99
N GLY A 61 2.93 -63.99 -11.89
CA GLY A 61 4.00 -63.03 -12.16
C GLY A 61 3.48 -61.76 -12.84
N LEU A 62 2.53 -61.91 -13.77
CA LEU A 62 1.91 -60.79 -14.47
C LEU A 62 1.07 -59.91 -13.52
N LEU A 63 0.34 -60.51 -12.60
CA LEU A 63 -0.48 -59.78 -11.63
C LEU A 63 0.38 -58.98 -10.63
N CYS A 64 1.50 -59.53 -10.17
CA CYS A 64 2.46 -58.81 -9.33
C CYS A 64 3.11 -57.63 -10.07
N LEU A 65 3.47 -57.80 -11.35
CA LEU A 65 4.02 -56.71 -12.18
C LEU A 65 3.01 -55.58 -12.42
N VAL A 66 1.73 -55.91 -12.61
CA VAL A 66 0.66 -54.90 -12.74
C VAL A 66 0.42 -54.14 -11.43
N LEU A 67 0.49 -54.82 -10.28
CA LEU A 67 0.33 -54.17 -8.96
C LEU A 67 1.55 -53.30 -8.57
N LEU A 68 2.76 -53.64 -9.00
CA LEU A 68 3.97 -52.83 -8.80
C LEU A 68 4.02 -51.58 -9.70
N GLY A 69 3.38 -51.61 -10.87
CA GLY A 69 3.26 -50.44 -11.77
C GLY A 69 2.40 -49.29 -11.20
N ALA A 70 1.56 -49.55 -10.20
CA ALA A 70 0.69 -48.54 -9.61
C ALA A 70 1.42 -47.54 -8.68
N CYS A 71 2.66 -47.83 -8.27
CA CYS A 71 3.48 -46.90 -7.47
C CYS A 71 4.25 -45.86 -8.32
N GLY A 72 4.20 -45.95 -9.66
CA GLY A 72 4.90 -45.02 -10.55
C GLY A 72 4.15 -43.72 -10.84
N HIS A 73 2.88 -43.61 -10.46
CA HIS A 73 2.08 -42.39 -10.67
C HIS A 73 1.79 -41.69 -9.35
N ILE A 74 2.87 -41.30 -8.67
CA ILE A 74 2.78 -40.18 -7.73
C ILE A 74 2.69 -38.95 -8.63
N PRO A 75 1.55 -38.24 -8.71
CA PRO A 75 1.53 -36.96 -9.42
C PRO A 75 2.64 -36.11 -8.81
N ASP A 76 3.57 -35.67 -9.64
CA ASP A 76 4.65 -34.79 -9.22
C ASP A 76 4.02 -33.60 -8.48
N PHE A 77 4.07 -33.60 -7.14
CA PHE A 77 3.67 -32.45 -6.32
C PHE A 77 4.59 -31.24 -6.57
N LYS A 78 5.56 -31.37 -7.48
CA LYS A 78 6.48 -30.32 -7.95
C LYS A 78 5.93 -29.45 -9.06
N ALA A 79 4.74 -29.72 -9.61
CA ALA A 79 4.03 -28.71 -10.37
C ALA A 79 3.40 -27.70 -9.40
N HIS A 80 4.23 -26.91 -8.70
CA HIS A 80 3.79 -25.59 -8.31
C HIS A 80 3.42 -24.92 -9.63
N ALA A 81 2.12 -24.86 -9.94
CA ALA A 81 1.64 -23.91 -10.94
C ALA A 81 2.32 -22.58 -10.62
N PRO A 82 2.94 -21.89 -11.59
CA PRO A 82 3.60 -20.63 -11.33
C PRO A 82 2.65 -19.77 -10.51
N TYR A 83 3.03 -19.51 -9.26
CA TYR A 83 2.22 -18.64 -8.42
C TYR A 83 2.36 -17.25 -9.03
N ASP A 84 1.28 -16.78 -9.64
CA ASP A 84 1.16 -15.40 -10.05
C ASP A 84 0.56 -14.65 -8.86
N PRO A 85 1.34 -13.85 -8.13
CA PRO A 85 0.80 -13.10 -7.01
C PRO A 85 -0.33 -12.20 -7.49
N PRO A 86 -1.47 -12.17 -6.77
CA PRO A 86 -2.56 -11.28 -7.14
C PRO A 86 -2.01 -9.86 -7.22
N SER A 87 -2.37 -9.14 -8.28
CA SER A 87 -1.94 -7.76 -8.49
C SER A 87 -2.23 -6.94 -7.23
N PRO A 88 -1.25 -6.17 -6.70
CA PRO A 88 -1.48 -5.37 -5.51
C PRO A 88 -2.72 -4.49 -5.67
N ARG A 89 -3.60 -4.54 -4.67
CA ARG A 89 -4.73 -3.61 -4.60
C ARG A 89 -4.15 -2.22 -4.39
N GLN A 90 -4.30 -1.35 -5.39
CA GLN A 90 -3.80 0.01 -5.33
C GLN A 90 -4.85 1.00 -5.85
N PRO A 91 -4.97 2.19 -5.24
CA PRO A 91 -5.76 3.26 -5.81
C PRO A 91 -5.21 3.62 -7.19
N ARG A 92 -6.10 3.78 -8.17
CA ARG A 92 -5.73 4.25 -9.50
C ARG A 92 -5.98 5.74 -9.60
N VAL A 93 -5.10 6.46 -10.27
CA VAL A 93 -5.23 7.90 -10.46
C VAL A 93 -5.63 8.16 -11.90
N GLN A 94 -6.62 9.03 -12.09
CA GLN A 94 -7.06 9.49 -13.40
C GLN A 94 -6.79 10.99 -13.50
N ALA A 95 -6.11 11.40 -14.57
CA ALA A 95 -5.94 12.81 -14.89
C ALA A 95 -7.22 13.35 -15.54
N ILE A 96 -7.67 14.51 -15.08
CA ILE A 96 -8.85 15.20 -15.58
C ILE A 96 -8.39 16.60 -16.00
N ALA A 97 -8.66 16.94 -17.26
CA ALA A 97 -8.40 18.27 -17.79
C ALA A 97 -9.74 18.94 -18.08
N ILE A 98 -10.00 20.06 -17.39
CA ILE A 98 -11.22 20.85 -17.57
C ILE A 98 -10.83 22.11 -18.36
N ALA A 99 -11.23 22.15 -19.62
CA ALA A 99 -10.91 23.23 -20.52
C ALA A 99 -11.99 24.33 -20.56
N HIS A 100 -11.56 25.58 -20.62
CA HIS A 100 -12.38 26.76 -20.84
C HIS A 100 -11.83 27.56 -22.02
N ASN A 101 -12.63 27.70 -23.07
CA ASN A 101 -12.23 28.41 -24.27
C ASN A 101 -12.53 29.90 -24.12
N ILE A 102 -11.51 30.73 -24.32
CA ILE A 102 -11.55 32.18 -24.16
C ILE A 102 -11.41 32.81 -25.55
N PRO A 103 -12.51 33.26 -26.18
CA PRO A 103 -12.46 33.88 -27.49
C PRO A 103 -11.92 35.31 -27.39
N PHE A 104 -11.14 35.72 -28.40
CA PHE A 104 -10.70 37.10 -28.59
C PHE A 104 -11.21 37.62 -29.94
N PRO A 105 -11.54 38.93 -30.04
CA PRO A 105 -11.75 39.55 -31.34
C PRO A 105 -10.48 39.49 -32.20
N GLN A 106 -10.66 39.34 -33.51
CA GLN A 106 -9.54 39.20 -34.45
C GLN A 106 -8.56 40.38 -34.34
N GLY A 107 -7.27 40.08 -34.34
CA GLY A 107 -6.20 41.08 -34.30
C GLY A 107 -6.04 41.80 -32.95
N THR A 108 -6.86 41.51 -31.95
CA THR A 108 -6.79 42.16 -30.63
C THR A 108 -6.16 41.26 -29.57
N VAL A 109 -5.43 41.88 -28.64
CA VAL A 109 -4.79 41.24 -27.48
C VAL A 109 -5.45 41.67 -26.17
N THR A 110 -6.37 42.64 -26.23
CA THR A 110 -7.01 43.24 -25.07
C THR A 110 -7.96 42.25 -24.41
N LEU A 111 -7.80 42.05 -23.10
CA LEU A 111 -8.76 41.32 -22.29
C LEU A 111 -9.85 42.29 -21.84
N ASP A 112 -11.04 42.18 -22.44
CA ASP A 112 -12.16 43.02 -22.05
C ASP A 112 -12.75 42.61 -20.68
N ALA A 113 -13.58 43.48 -20.10
CA ALA A 113 -14.18 43.24 -18.80
C ALA A 113 -15.19 42.07 -18.80
N ALA A 114 -15.81 41.74 -19.94
CA ALA A 114 -16.74 40.63 -20.04
C ALA A 114 -16.01 39.28 -20.03
N VAL A 115 -14.92 39.17 -20.79
CA VAL A 115 -14.02 38.02 -20.80
C VAL A 115 -13.38 37.83 -19.42
N GLY A 116 -12.95 38.92 -18.76
CA GLY A 116 -12.46 38.85 -17.38
C GLY A 116 -13.49 38.25 -16.40
N ARG A 117 -14.77 38.65 -16.51
CA ARG A 117 -15.87 38.08 -15.70
C ARG A 117 -16.15 36.62 -16.04
N ASP A 118 -16.04 36.23 -17.30
CA ASP A 118 -16.22 34.85 -17.73
C ASP A 118 -15.13 33.92 -17.17
N ILE A 119 -13.86 34.36 -17.22
CA ILE A 119 -12.74 33.67 -16.56
C ILE A 119 -13.03 33.53 -15.06
N ASP A 120 -13.46 34.60 -14.40
CA ASP A 120 -13.78 34.55 -12.96
C ASP A 120 -14.92 33.57 -12.65
N ALA A 121 -15.95 33.55 -13.48
CA ALA A 121 -17.05 32.61 -13.34
C ALA A 121 -16.59 31.16 -13.54
N PHE A 122 -15.70 30.90 -14.50
CA PHE A 122 -15.08 29.59 -14.68
C PHE A 122 -14.27 29.17 -13.45
N LEU A 123 -13.35 30.02 -12.99
CA LEU A 123 -12.53 29.76 -11.81
C LEU A 123 -13.39 29.49 -10.56
N ALA A 124 -14.46 30.27 -10.36
CA ALA A 124 -15.39 30.10 -9.26
C ALA A 124 -16.19 28.79 -9.34
N ARG A 125 -16.72 28.44 -10.54
CA ARG A 125 -17.45 27.17 -10.76
C ARG A 125 -16.58 25.96 -10.48
N GLN A 126 -15.32 26.01 -10.92
CA GLN A 126 -14.37 24.93 -10.67
C GLN A 126 -13.78 24.96 -9.26
N LYS A 127 -14.04 26.02 -8.48
CA LYS A 127 -13.44 26.26 -7.16
C LYS A 127 -11.92 26.20 -7.22
N VAL A 128 -11.34 26.89 -8.20
CA VAL A 128 -9.89 26.88 -8.41
C VAL A 128 -9.18 27.49 -7.20
N ASP A 129 -8.20 26.78 -6.67
CA ASP A 129 -7.32 27.28 -5.63
C ASP A 129 -5.86 27.42 -6.11
N ARG A 130 -4.94 27.77 -5.20
CA ARG A 130 -3.52 27.96 -5.53
C ARG A 130 -2.73 26.65 -5.69
N ALA A 131 -3.32 25.53 -5.29
CA ALA A 131 -2.74 24.19 -5.42
C ALA A 131 -3.15 23.51 -6.73
N ASP A 132 -4.23 23.97 -7.38
CA ASP A 132 -4.61 23.52 -8.71
C ASP A 132 -3.53 23.86 -9.76
N ALA A 133 -3.25 22.90 -10.63
CA ALA A 133 -2.36 23.08 -11.77
C ALA A 133 -3.13 23.71 -12.92
N LEU A 134 -2.72 24.92 -13.32
CA LEU A 134 -3.32 25.65 -14.44
C LEU A 134 -2.38 25.69 -15.63
N GLU A 135 -2.96 25.61 -16.81
CA GLU A 135 -2.24 25.69 -18.07
C GLU A 135 -3.00 26.57 -19.05
N ILE A 136 -2.27 27.39 -19.80
CA ILE A 136 -2.80 28.21 -20.87
C ILE A 136 -2.32 27.62 -22.19
N ALA A 137 -3.25 27.02 -22.92
CA ALA A 137 -3.05 26.43 -24.22
C ALA A 137 -3.14 27.51 -25.31
N ILE A 138 -2.08 27.60 -26.11
CA ILE A 138 -1.88 28.58 -27.18
C ILE A 138 -2.07 27.86 -28.52
N PRO A 139 -2.99 28.33 -29.39
CA PRO A 139 -3.23 27.67 -30.67
C PRO A 139 -2.00 27.80 -31.59
N VAL A 140 -1.58 26.70 -32.22
CA VAL A 140 -0.46 26.68 -33.19
C VAL A 140 -0.61 27.73 -34.31
N GLY A 141 -1.83 27.97 -34.79
CA GLY A 141 -2.12 28.87 -35.91
C GLY A 141 -2.17 30.36 -35.57
N GLY A 142 -2.04 30.74 -34.28
CA GLY A 142 -2.28 32.11 -33.82
C GLY A 142 -1.06 33.05 -33.79
N GLY A 143 0.14 32.53 -34.05
CA GLY A 143 1.38 33.32 -34.13
C GLY A 143 1.70 34.11 -32.85
N VAL A 144 2.29 35.30 -33.00
CA VAL A 144 2.68 36.17 -31.88
C VAL A 144 1.47 36.70 -31.12
N ILE A 145 0.38 37.05 -31.83
CA ILE A 145 -0.84 37.59 -31.21
C ILE A 145 -1.44 36.61 -30.20
N ALA A 146 -1.47 35.31 -30.52
CA ALA A 146 -1.97 34.30 -29.59
C ALA A 146 -1.10 34.14 -28.34
N ARG A 147 0.22 34.31 -28.47
CA ARG A 147 1.13 34.35 -27.31
C ARG A 147 0.86 35.56 -26.44
N ASP A 148 0.72 36.75 -27.03
CA ASP A 148 0.42 37.96 -26.26
C ASP A 148 -0.94 37.87 -25.54
N ARG A 149 -1.94 37.23 -26.16
CA ARG A 149 -3.25 36.94 -25.54
C ARG A 149 -3.09 36.01 -24.33
N ALA A 150 -2.30 34.96 -24.47
CA ALA A 150 -2.00 34.04 -23.38
C ALA A 150 -1.26 34.73 -22.23
N GLU A 151 -0.28 35.58 -22.53
CA GLU A 151 0.40 36.41 -21.53
C GLU A 151 -0.55 37.37 -20.81
N ARG A 152 -1.52 37.95 -21.54
CA ARG A 152 -2.55 38.80 -20.94
C ARG A 152 -3.41 38.03 -19.94
N ILE A 153 -3.81 36.80 -20.28
CA ILE A 153 -4.55 35.91 -19.37
C ILE A 153 -3.66 35.54 -18.17
N ALA A 154 -2.40 35.18 -18.38
CA ALA A 154 -1.48 34.86 -17.30
C ALA A 154 -1.29 36.04 -16.33
N ALA A 155 -1.17 37.26 -16.86
CA ALA A 155 -1.12 38.47 -16.04
C ALA A 155 -2.41 38.68 -15.22
N TYR A 156 -3.58 38.40 -15.82
CA TYR A 156 -4.86 38.46 -15.13
C TYR A 156 -4.97 37.42 -13.99
N LEU A 157 -4.53 36.18 -14.23
CA LEU A 157 -4.47 35.12 -13.22
C LEU A 157 -3.48 35.46 -12.09
N LYS A 158 -2.35 36.09 -12.42
CA LYS A 158 -1.34 36.50 -11.44
C LYS A 158 -1.87 37.52 -10.43
N LEU A 159 -2.75 38.44 -10.85
CA LEU A 159 -3.43 39.37 -9.95
C LEU A 159 -4.28 38.64 -8.88
N LYS A 160 -4.74 37.43 -9.21
CA LYS A 160 -5.49 36.54 -8.31
C LYS A 160 -4.60 35.55 -7.57
N ARG A 161 -3.27 35.71 -7.65
CA ARG A 161 -2.26 34.82 -7.05
C ARG A 161 -2.30 33.39 -7.58
N LEU A 162 -2.79 33.22 -8.81
CA LEU A 162 -2.76 31.95 -9.53
C LEU A 162 -1.59 31.98 -10.52
N ALA A 163 -0.90 30.85 -10.66
CA ALA A 163 0.16 30.64 -11.63
C ALA A 163 -0.34 29.64 -12.68
N ALA A 164 -0.01 29.89 -13.95
CA ALA A 164 -0.32 28.99 -15.04
C ALA A 164 0.91 28.78 -15.93
N GLY A 165 1.11 27.55 -16.37
CA GLY A 165 2.09 27.21 -17.40
C GLY A 165 1.56 27.57 -18.80
N PHE A 166 2.46 27.60 -19.78
CA PHE A 166 2.09 27.75 -21.19
C PHE A 166 2.37 26.47 -21.95
N VAL A 167 1.43 26.10 -22.82
CA VAL A 167 1.59 24.99 -23.76
C VAL A 167 1.11 25.40 -25.14
N ILE A 168 1.69 24.75 -26.15
CA ILE A 168 1.22 24.88 -27.51
C ILE A 168 0.18 23.78 -27.73
N ASP A 169 -1.03 24.19 -28.12
CA ASP A 169 -2.15 23.31 -28.42
C ASP A 169 -2.24 23.12 -29.93
N ASP A 170 -2.05 21.87 -30.37
CA ASP A 170 -2.08 21.43 -31.76
C ASP A 170 -3.45 20.87 -32.19
N ASP A 171 -4.48 21.00 -31.34
CA ASP A 171 -5.86 20.61 -31.66
C ASP A 171 -6.36 21.42 -32.88
N PRO A 172 -6.65 20.77 -34.02
CA PRO A 172 -7.09 21.46 -35.23
C PRO A 172 -8.47 22.14 -35.07
N LYS A 173 -9.23 21.80 -34.02
CA LYS A 173 -10.51 22.43 -33.72
C LYS A 173 -10.36 23.75 -32.96
N MET A 174 -9.16 24.06 -32.49
CA MET A 174 -8.89 25.30 -31.76
C MET A 174 -8.69 26.46 -32.75
N SER A 175 -9.57 27.46 -32.68
CA SER A 175 -9.44 28.69 -33.47
C SER A 175 -8.17 29.45 -33.10
N ALA A 176 -7.50 30.06 -34.09
CA ALA A 176 -6.38 30.98 -33.89
C ALA A 176 -6.75 32.20 -33.02
N ASP A 177 -8.05 32.53 -32.96
CA ASP A 177 -8.60 33.62 -32.17
C ASP A 177 -9.05 33.21 -30.75
N THR A 178 -8.79 31.98 -30.34
CA THR A 178 -9.17 31.47 -29.03
C THR A 178 -7.93 31.06 -28.25
N VAL A 179 -7.88 31.37 -26.97
CA VAL A 179 -6.91 30.80 -26.02
C VAL A 179 -7.66 29.90 -25.05
N ARG A 180 -7.08 28.78 -24.64
CA ARG A 180 -7.75 27.80 -23.78
C ARG A 180 -7.11 27.81 -22.41
N LEU A 181 -7.90 28.03 -21.36
CA LEU A 181 -7.47 27.86 -19.98
C LEU A 181 -7.85 26.46 -19.52
N VAL A 182 -6.88 25.66 -19.09
CA VAL A 182 -7.06 24.28 -18.66
C VAL A 182 -6.74 24.18 -17.18
N VAL A 183 -7.66 23.57 -16.43
CA VAL A 183 -7.45 23.18 -15.03
C VAL A 183 -7.16 21.68 -15.02
N HIS A 184 -5.97 21.31 -14.56
CA HIS A 184 -5.55 19.92 -14.41
C HIS A 184 -5.80 19.43 -12.99
N ARG A 185 -6.52 18.33 -12.88
CA ARG A 185 -6.81 17.66 -11.61
C ARG A 185 -6.54 16.17 -11.72
N TYR A 186 -6.34 15.57 -10.57
CA TYR A 186 -6.26 14.12 -10.44
C TYR A 186 -7.45 13.65 -9.60
N GLN A 187 -8.04 12.52 -10.00
CA GLN A 187 -9.05 11.83 -9.23
C GLN A 187 -8.58 10.43 -8.88
N VAL A 188 -8.85 10.01 -7.64
CA VAL A 188 -8.60 8.63 -7.23
C VAL A 188 -9.82 7.76 -7.53
N ALA A 189 -9.59 6.68 -8.27
CA ALA A 189 -10.49 5.55 -8.38
C ALA A 189 -10.05 4.46 -7.39
N LEU A 190 -10.95 4.10 -6.48
CA LEU A 190 -10.71 3.05 -5.50
C LEU A 190 -10.62 1.68 -6.20
N PRO A 191 -9.80 0.75 -5.68
CA PRO A 191 -9.79 -0.61 -6.18
C PRO A 191 -11.15 -1.28 -5.92
N ALA A 192 -11.49 -2.28 -6.73
CA ALA A 192 -12.71 -3.07 -6.57
C ALA A 192 -12.61 -3.97 -5.32
N CYS A 193 -12.83 -3.38 -4.14
CA CYS A 193 -12.74 -4.01 -2.83
C CYS A 193 -14.05 -3.79 -2.04
N PRO A 194 -14.46 -4.75 -1.19
CA PRO A 194 -13.89 -6.08 -1.03
C PRO A 194 -14.19 -6.98 -2.23
N ASP A 195 -13.38 -8.01 -2.40
CA ASP A 195 -13.52 -9.05 -3.41
C ASP A 195 -13.67 -10.43 -2.74
N TRP A 196 -14.74 -11.14 -3.07
CA TRP A 196 -15.09 -12.43 -2.48
C TRP A 196 -15.21 -13.53 -3.54
N THR A 197 -14.59 -13.35 -4.71
CA THR A 197 -14.58 -14.38 -5.76
C THR A 197 -13.77 -15.61 -5.33
N ASP A 198 -12.76 -15.42 -4.49
CA ASP A 198 -11.95 -16.52 -3.95
C ASP A 198 -12.65 -17.21 -2.78
N ARG A 199 -12.23 -18.46 -2.50
CA ARG A 199 -12.76 -19.21 -1.36
C ARG A 199 -12.44 -18.47 -0.06
N SER A 200 -13.48 -17.96 0.61
CA SER A 200 -13.37 -17.40 1.95
C SER A 200 -13.09 -18.53 2.96
N GLY A 201 -11.89 -18.59 3.55
CA GLY A 201 -11.58 -19.59 4.58
C GLY A 201 -10.09 -19.93 4.69
N ILE A 202 -9.79 -21.06 5.34
CA ILE A 202 -8.44 -21.60 5.46
C ILE A 202 -8.04 -22.22 4.12
N THR A 203 -7.06 -21.62 3.45
CA THR A 203 -6.37 -22.22 2.31
C THR A 203 -5.01 -22.77 2.77
N TYR A 204 -4.54 -23.84 2.13
CA TYR A 204 -3.25 -24.50 2.44
C TYR A 204 -2.19 -24.24 1.37
N ASP A 205 -2.46 -23.30 0.46
CA ASP A 205 -1.61 -22.91 -0.67
C ASP A 205 -0.59 -21.81 -0.32
N ASN A 206 -0.63 -21.31 0.93
CA ASN A 206 0.23 -20.23 1.43
C ASN A 206 0.18 -18.96 0.57
N GLN A 207 -1.00 -18.66 0.00
CA GLN A 207 -1.23 -17.47 -0.82
C GLN A 207 -1.93 -16.34 -0.04
N PRO A 208 -1.66 -15.07 -0.38
CA PRO A 208 -2.46 -13.95 0.10
C PRO A 208 -3.90 -14.11 -0.35
N SER A 209 -4.84 -13.70 0.51
CA SER A 209 -6.25 -13.65 0.11
C SER A 209 -6.46 -12.61 -0.99
N GLY A 210 -7.52 -12.77 -1.80
CA GLY A 210 -7.90 -11.76 -2.80
C GLY A 210 -8.09 -10.35 -2.21
N ASN A 211 -8.41 -10.25 -0.91
CA ASN A 211 -8.55 -9.00 -0.16
C ASN A 211 -7.25 -8.47 0.45
N TRP A 212 -6.11 -9.12 0.20
CA TRP A 212 -4.83 -8.65 0.70
C TRP A 212 -4.54 -7.21 0.24
N GLY A 213 -4.32 -6.32 1.20
CA GLY A 213 -4.09 -4.89 0.94
C GLY A 213 -5.33 -4.05 0.63
N CYS A 214 -6.55 -4.63 0.52
CA CYS A 214 -7.77 -3.87 0.22
C CYS A 214 -8.02 -2.74 1.23
N ALA A 215 -7.96 -3.03 2.53
CA ALA A 215 -8.20 -2.01 3.57
C ALA A 215 -7.18 -0.86 3.47
N THR A 216 -5.90 -1.18 3.28
CA THR A 216 -4.83 -0.19 3.13
C THR A 216 -5.06 0.69 1.90
N ALA A 217 -5.37 0.07 0.75
CA ALA A 217 -5.56 0.78 -0.51
C ALA A 217 -6.80 1.67 -0.52
N VAL A 218 -7.92 1.17 0.03
CA VAL A 218 -9.16 1.94 0.16
C VAL A 218 -8.95 3.11 1.13
N ASN A 219 -8.36 2.86 2.30
CA ASN A 219 -8.10 3.93 3.27
C ASN A 219 -7.14 4.98 2.70
N LEU A 220 -6.07 4.58 2.01
CA LEU A 220 -5.17 5.52 1.34
C LEU A 220 -5.93 6.39 0.32
N GLY A 221 -6.75 5.76 -0.53
CA GLY A 221 -7.55 6.48 -1.53
C GLY A 221 -8.60 7.42 -0.95
N LEU A 222 -9.13 7.12 0.25
CA LEU A 222 -10.10 7.96 0.96
C LEU A 222 -9.45 9.08 1.78
N MET A 223 -8.24 8.87 2.29
CA MET A 223 -7.56 9.84 3.14
C MET A 223 -6.71 10.85 2.36
N ILE A 224 -6.39 10.58 1.09
CA ILE A 224 -5.47 11.43 0.36
C ILE A 224 -6.07 12.80 0.03
N ALA A 225 -5.38 13.85 0.46
CA ALA A 225 -5.83 15.22 0.25
C ALA A 225 -5.59 15.69 -1.19
N ASN A 226 -4.45 15.34 -1.78
CA ASN A 226 -4.13 15.65 -3.18
C ASN A 226 -3.85 14.35 -3.96
N PRO A 227 -4.77 13.91 -4.83
CA PRO A 227 -4.59 12.71 -5.65
C PRO A 227 -3.34 12.71 -6.54
N GLY A 228 -2.81 13.88 -6.92
CA GLY A 228 -1.57 13.97 -7.71
C GLY A 228 -0.34 13.45 -6.98
N ASP A 229 -0.36 13.46 -5.64
CA ASP A 229 0.75 12.95 -4.81
C ASP A 229 0.96 11.42 -4.99
N LEU A 230 -0.04 10.68 -5.51
CA LEU A 230 0.09 9.26 -5.85
C LEU A 230 0.83 9.01 -7.17
N VAL A 231 0.84 10.00 -8.07
CA VAL A 231 1.59 9.93 -9.34
C VAL A 231 3.03 10.37 -9.09
N GLN A 232 3.19 11.51 -8.44
CA GLN A 232 4.48 12.06 -8.08
C GLN A 232 4.36 12.80 -6.75
N GLY A 233 5.16 12.39 -5.77
CA GLY A 233 5.26 13.10 -4.50
C GLY A 233 5.79 14.52 -4.70
N ARG A 234 5.21 15.47 -3.96
CA ARG A 234 5.72 16.85 -3.91
C ARG A 234 7.13 16.90 -3.35
N ASP A 235 7.89 17.89 -3.81
CA ASP A 235 9.18 18.21 -3.19
C ASP A 235 8.93 18.67 -1.74
N GLY A 236 9.59 18.01 -0.78
CA GLY A 236 9.52 18.34 0.63
C GLY A 236 10.22 19.65 0.99
N GLY A 237 10.98 20.23 0.05
CA GLY A 237 11.78 21.41 0.27
C GLY A 237 12.99 21.15 1.17
N PRO A 238 13.78 22.20 1.46
CA PRO A 238 14.94 22.06 2.33
C PRO A 238 14.50 21.73 3.77
N GLY A 239 15.12 20.73 4.36
CA GLY A 239 14.87 20.38 5.77
C GLY A 239 15.32 21.49 6.72
N ASP A 240 14.55 21.72 7.79
CA ASP A 240 14.90 22.68 8.84
C ASP A 240 15.97 22.10 9.78
N GLY A 241 17.24 22.37 9.46
CA GLY A 241 18.38 21.91 10.25
C GLY A 241 18.38 22.44 11.69
N ALA A 242 17.86 23.65 11.93
CA ALA A 242 17.79 24.21 13.27
C ALA A 242 16.79 23.44 14.14
N ALA A 243 15.62 23.10 13.59
CA ALA A 243 14.64 22.24 14.26
C ALA A 243 15.22 20.86 14.59
N GLN A 244 15.97 20.25 13.66
CA GLN A 244 16.60 18.94 13.89
C GLN A 244 17.62 18.99 15.04
N VAL A 245 18.50 20.01 15.05
CA VAL A 245 19.49 20.20 16.13
C VAL A 245 18.81 20.43 17.48
N LEU A 246 17.75 21.24 17.52
CA LEU A 246 16.97 21.47 18.73
C LEU A 246 16.31 20.18 19.26
N GLY A 247 15.82 19.32 18.37
CA GLY A 247 15.30 18.00 18.75
C GLY A 247 16.34 17.15 19.48
N ILE A 248 17.57 17.08 18.95
CA ILE A 248 18.69 16.35 19.57
C ILE A 248 19.06 16.95 20.93
N GLN A 249 19.12 18.29 21.03
CA GLN A 249 19.45 18.96 22.29
C GLN A 249 18.40 18.68 23.37
N ARG A 250 17.11 18.77 23.04
CA ARG A 250 16.01 18.45 23.97
C ARG A 250 16.09 16.99 24.42
N TYR A 251 16.33 16.06 23.50
CA TYR A 251 16.54 14.65 23.84
C TYR A 251 17.69 14.46 24.84
N ARG A 252 18.85 15.09 24.58
CA ARG A 252 20.03 15.00 25.45
C ARG A 252 19.81 15.62 26.84
N LYS A 253 18.98 16.65 26.93
CA LYS A 253 18.63 17.32 28.19
C LYS A 253 17.48 16.64 28.94
N GLY A 254 16.86 15.61 28.37
CA GLY A 254 15.65 15.01 28.95
C GLY A 254 14.41 15.90 28.88
N GLU A 255 14.41 16.92 28.01
CA GLU A 255 13.31 17.87 27.81
C GLU A 255 12.29 17.36 26.76
N THR A 256 12.22 16.04 26.55
CA THR A 256 11.24 15.43 25.65
C THR A 256 9.89 15.31 26.33
N LYS A 257 8.82 15.63 25.61
CA LYS A 257 7.46 15.38 26.10
C LYS A 257 7.25 13.86 26.23
N PRO A 258 6.66 13.37 27.34
CA PRO A 258 6.26 11.98 27.43
C PRO A 258 5.22 11.67 26.34
N LEU A 259 5.25 10.43 25.85
CA LEU A 259 4.22 9.95 24.92
C LEU A 259 2.87 9.98 25.63
N LEU A 260 1.82 10.37 24.91
CA LEU A 260 0.44 10.24 25.38
C LEU A 260 0.19 8.75 25.65
N GLY A 261 0.04 8.38 26.93
CA GLY A 261 -0.10 6.98 27.39
C GLY A 261 1.09 6.40 28.16
N GLY A 262 2.16 7.17 28.44
CA GLY A 262 3.32 6.71 29.21
C GLY A 262 3.08 6.45 30.70
N GLY A 263 1.87 6.73 31.21
CA GLY A 263 1.41 6.19 32.47
C GLY A 263 0.80 4.82 32.21
N THR A 264 1.57 3.74 32.41
CA THR A 264 1.01 2.42 32.61
C THR A 264 0.11 2.48 33.84
N SER A 265 -1.15 2.83 33.66
CA SER A 265 -2.18 2.46 34.62
C SER A 265 -2.25 0.95 34.53
N GLU A 266 -1.70 0.27 35.54
CA GLU A 266 -1.95 -1.15 35.74
C GLU A 266 -3.44 -1.38 35.52
N ILE A 267 -3.77 -2.24 34.56
CA ILE A 267 -5.12 -2.75 34.42
C ILE A 267 -5.44 -3.37 35.78
N PRO A 268 -6.39 -2.85 36.57
CA PRO A 268 -6.72 -3.49 37.82
C PRO A 268 -7.16 -4.92 37.46
N ALA A 269 -6.51 -5.89 38.08
CA ALA A 269 -6.76 -7.31 37.84
C ALA A 269 -8.28 -7.52 37.80
N ALA A 270 -8.79 -7.93 36.64
CA ALA A 270 -10.18 -8.25 36.45
C ALA A 270 -10.51 -9.38 37.44
N GLY A 271 -11.13 -9.00 38.56
CA GLY A 271 -11.72 -9.91 39.50
C GLY A 271 -12.76 -10.73 38.74
N THR A 272 -12.59 -12.05 38.79
CA THR A 272 -13.55 -13.03 38.29
C THR A 272 -14.90 -12.80 38.95
N ALA A 273 -15.82 -12.14 38.24
CA ALA A 273 -17.23 -12.10 38.57
C ALA A 273 -17.98 -12.84 37.46
N GLY A 274 -18.57 -13.99 37.83
CA GLY A 274 -19.39 -14.80 36.94
C GLY A 274 -20.70 -14.10 36.54
N PRO A 275 -21.45 -14.67 35.58
CA PRO A 275 -22.63 -14.03 35.03
C PRO A 275 -23.78 -14.07 36.04
N GLY A 276 -24.11 -12.91 36.62
CA GLY A 276 -25.35 -12.69 37.38
C GLY A 276 -26.43 -12.14 36.46
N GLY A 277 -27.53 -12.87 36.32
CA GLY A 277 -28.66 -12.56 35.45
C GLY A 277 -29.33 -11.22 35.77
N GLY A 278 -29.69 -10.51 34.70
CA GLY A 278 -30.48 -9.29 34.78
C GLY A 278 -31.98 -9.60 34.81
N GLU A 279 -32.63 -9.19 35.90
CA GLU A 279 -34.08 -9.07 35.98
C GLU A 279 -34.45 -7.59 35.86
N GLY A 280 -35.39 -7.29 34.96
CA GLY A 280 -35.80 -5.94 34.61
C GLY A 280 -36.87 -5.34 35.54
N GLY A 281 -37.01 -4.03 35.44
CA GLY A 281 -38.03 -3.21 36.09
C GLY A 281 -37.39 -1.89 36.54
N GLY A 282 -37.78 -0.71 36.09
CA GLY A 282 -39.10 -0.26 35.66
C GLY A 282 -39.50 0.89 36.57
N LYS A 283 -39.22 2.13 36.15
CA LYS A 283 -40.09 3.32 36.18
C LYS A 283 -39.31 4.53 35.67
#